data_AF-A0A0D2XL03-F1
#
_entry.id   AF-A0A0D2XL03-F1
#
_cell.length_a   1.000
_cell.length_b   1.000
_cell.length_c   1.000
_cell.angle_alpha   90.00
_cell.angle_beta   90.00
_cell.angle_gamma   90.00
#
_symmetry.space_group_name_H-M   'P 1'
#
loop_
_entity.id
_entity.type
_entity.pdbx_description
1 polymer ?
#
loop_
_entity_poly.entity_id
_entity_poly.type
_entity_poly.pdbx_seq_one_letter_code
_entity_poly.pdbx_strand_id
1 'polypeptide(L)'
;MGFFRRASLSRPEGEAGKTWPAIAMGFFVAFGGVLFGYDTRTISGILAMPYWQRLFSTGFVDSDGKPNITTGQELTIVSILLASTFFGALSTALFSDYLSH
;
A
#
# COMPACT_ATOMS: atom_id res chain seq x y z
N MET A 1 -22.14 -0.40 26.49
CA MET A 1 -23.03 0.19 25.45
C MET A 1 -22.83 1.71 25.31
N GLY A 2 -21.59 2.21 25.16
CA GLY A 2 -21.32 3.66 25.14
C GLY A 2 -20.47 4.16 23.97
N PHE A 3 -19.83 3.26 23.22
CA PHE A 3 -18.88 3.64 22.16
C PHE A 3 -19.60 4.13 20.89
N PHE A 4 -20.72 3.50 20.53
CA PHE A 4 -21.48 3.82 19.31
C PHE A 4 -22.29 5.12 19.39
N ARG A 5 -22.59 5.67 20.59
CA ARG A 5 -23.31 6.95 20.71
C ARG A 5 -22.43 8.16 20.40
N ARG A 6 -21.10 8.07 20.52
CA ARG A 6 -20.17 9.17 20.24
C ARG A 6 -19.71 9.24 18.78
N ALA A 7 -19.92 8.19 17.98
CA ALA A 7 -19.70 8.23 16.54
C ALA A 7 -20.84 8.95 15.78
N SER A 8 -21.93 9.30 16.47
CA SER A 8 -23.04 10.09 15.92
C SER A 8 -22.80 11.57 16.23
N LEU A 9 -22.10 12.26 15.33
CA LEU A 9 -22.03 13.73 15.33
C LEU A 9 -23.47 14.26 15.14
N SER A 10 -23.98 14.99 16.12
CA SER A 10 -25.33 15.57 16.05
C SER A 10 -25.42 16.56 14.88
N ARG A 11 -26.47 16.37 14.07
CA ARG A 11 -26.77 17.06 12.81
C ARG A 11 -26.96 18.58 12.97
N PRO A 12 -26.55 19.40 11.98
CA PRO A 12 -27.26 20.64 11.64
C PRO A 12 -28.57 20.30 10.91
N GLU A 13 -29.64 21.03 11.22
CA GLU A 13 -30.97 20.84 10.65
C GLU A 13 -30.96 21.13 9.13
N GLY A 14 -31.31 20.13 8.30
CA GLY A 14 -31.55 20.36 6.86
C GLY A 14 -31.12 19.26 5.89
N GLU A 15 -30.28 18.29 6.29
CA GLU A 15 -29.64 17.41 5.31
C GLU A 15 -30.10 15.93 5.40
N ALA A 16 -30.71 15.44 4.31
CA ALA A 16 -31.26 14.10 4.16
C ALA A 16 -30.15 13.05 3.88
N GLY A 17 -29.42 12.65 4.93
CA GLY A 17 -28.53 11.48 4.88
C GLY A 17 -27.97 11.11 6.26
N LYS A 18 -27.91 9.81 6.60
CA LYS A 18 -27.17 9.33 7.78
C LYS A 18 -25.67 9.46 7.49
N THR A 19 -24.86 9.90 8.45
CA THR A 19 -23.39 10.04 8.31
C THR A 19 -22.64 8.70 8.38
N TRP A 20 -23.26 7.70 9.00
CA TRP A 20 -22.72 6.35 9.18
C TRP A 20 -22.22 5.66 7.89
N PRO A 21 -22.95 5.68 6.75
CA PRO A 21 -22.50 5.09 5.49
C PRO A 21 -21.23 5.75 4.95
N ALA A 22 -21.07 7.08 5.09
CA ALA A 22 -19.87 7.77 4.65
C ALA A 22 -18.63 7.35 5.46
N ILE A 23 -18.81 7.16 6.78
CA ILE A 23 -17.75 6.63 7.66
C ILE A 23 -17.37 5.20 7.24
N ALA A 24 -18.37 4.34 7.00
CA ALA A 24 -18.12 2.96 6.56
C ALA A 24 -17.39 2.88 5.21
N MET A 25 -17.78 3.73 4.24
CA MET A 25 -17.08 3.84 2.95
C MET A 25 -15.65 4.35 3.12
N GLY A 26 -15.43 5.35 3.97
CA GLY A 26 -14.08 5.85 4.27
C GLY A 26 -13.17 4.76 4.87
N PHE A 27 -13.70 3.95 5.79
CA PHE A 27 -12.96 2.79 6.32
C PHE A 27 -12.66 1.75 5.23
N PHE A 28 -13.62 1.45 4.37
CA PHE A 28 -13.43 0.50 3.26
C PHE A 28 -12.33 0.96 2.30
N VAL A 29 -12.33 2.23 1.91
CA VAL A 29 -11.30 2.83 1.04
C VAL A 29 -9.93 2.83 1.72
N ALA A 30 -9.86 3.11 3.03
CA ALA A 30 -8.61 3.15 3.77
C ALA A 30 -7.87 1.78 3.81
N PHE A 31 -8.59 0.66 3.73
CA PHE A 31 -7.96 -0.66 3.65
C PHE A 31 -7.04 -0.82 2.44
N GLY A 32 -7.36 -0.19 1.30
CA GLY A 32 -6.51 -0.23 0.11
C GLY A 32 -5.11 0.36 0.37
N GLY A 33 -5.04 1.47 1.12
CA GLY A 33 -3.76 2.08 1.52
C GLY A 33 -2.98 1.23 2.53
N VAL A 34 -3.67 0.53 3.43
CA VAL A 34 -3.03 -0.36 4.40
C VAL A 34 -2.41 -1.59 3.72
N LEU A 35 -3.13 -2.21 2.78
CA LEU A 35 -2.64 -3.34 1.99
C LEU A 35 -1.42 -2.94 1.14
N PHE A 36 -1.50 -1.81 0.44
CA PHE A 36 -0.38 -1.29 -0.35
C PHE A 36 0.87 -1.00 0.52
N GLY A 37 0.67 -0.38 1.68
CA GLY A 37 1.75 -0.10 2.63
C GLY A 37 2.36 -1.36 3.23
N TYR A 38 1.56 -2.41 3.45
CA TYR A 38 2.04 -3.70 3.96
C TYR A 38 2.98 -4.38 2.96
N ASP A 39 2.62 -4.45 1.68
CA ASP A 39 3.43 -5.10 0.65
C ASP A 39 4.75 -4.36 0.41
N THR A 40 4.68 -3.02 0.32
CA THR A 40 5.86 -2.15 0.14
C THR A 40 6.84 -2.27 1.32
N ARG A 41 6.33 -2.39 2.55
CA ARG A 41 7.17 -2.53 3.74
C ARG A 41 7.74 -3.94 3.87
N THR A 42 6.97 -4.95 3.51
CA THR A 42 7.39 -6.35 3.57
C THR A 42 8.52 -6.62 2.58
N ILE A 43 8.42 -6.13 1.33
CA ILE A 43 9.47 -6.32 0.33
C ILE A 43 10.77 -5.62 0.74
N SER A 44 10.69 -4.37 1.23
CA SER A 44 11.85 -3.63 1.72
C SER A 44 12.52 -4.33 2.92
N GLY A 45 11.73 -4.93 3.81
CA GLY A 45 12.25 -5.73 4.92
C GLY A 45 12.96 -7.01 4.46
N ILE A 46 12.43 -7.71 3.47
CA ILE A 46 13.04 -8.92 2.89
C ILE A 46 14.38 -8.58 2.22
N LEU A 47 14.43 -7.48 1.46
CA LEU A 47 15.64 -7.00 0.79
C LEU A 47 16.77 -6.66 1.78
N ALA A 48 16.42 -6.19 2.98
CA ALA A 48 17.36 -5.87 4.05
C ALA A 48 17.83 -7.09 4.87
N MET A 49 17.29 -8.29 4.63
CA MET A 49 17.65 -9.49 5.40
C MET A 49 18.98 -10.09 4.93
N PRO A 50 19.99 -10.27 5.81
CA PRO A 50 21.28 -10.86 5.45
C PRO A 50 21.18 -12.29 4.89
N TYR A 51 20.19 -13.05 5.36
CA TYR A 51 19.93 -14.41 4.87
C TYR A 51 19.42 -14.40 3.43
N TRP A 52 18.47 -13.51 3.12
CA TRP A 52 17.91 -13.37 1.79
C TRP A 52 18.96 -12.86 0.80
N GLN A 53 19.75 -11.87 1.21
CA GLN A 53 20.90 -11.39 0.45
C GLN A 53 21.90 -12.50 0.15
N ARG A 54 22.25 -13.34 1.13
CA ARG A 54 23.17 -14.48 0.92
C ARG A 54 22.59 -15.54 -0.02
N LEU A 55 21.28 -15.77 -0.01
CA LEU A 55 20.62 -16.79 -0.83
C LEU A 55 20.49 -16.38 -2.30
N PHE A 56 20.24 -15.09 -2.55
CA PHE A 56 20.00 -14.53 -3.89
C PHE A 56 21.18 -13.70 -4.43
N SER A 57 22.28 -13.58 -3.68
CA SER A 57 23.51 -12.94 -4.16
C SER A 57 24.14 -13.77 -5.27
N THR A 58 24.50 -13.11 -6.36
CA THR A 58 25.22 -13.67 -7.51
C THR A 58 26.73 -13.76 -7.29
N GLY A 59 27.20 -13.65 -6.05
CA GLY A 59 28.62 -13.65 -5.68
C GLY A 59 29.20 -12.26 -5.40
N PHE A 60 28.34 -11.24 -5.27
CA PHE A 60 28.77 -9.89 -4.89
C PHE A 60 29.06 -9.84 -3.38
N VAL A 61 30.28 -9.44 -3.04
CA VAL A 61 30.75 -9.35 -1.66
C VAL A 61 30.95 -7.87 -1.34
N ASP A 62 30.29 -7.40 -0.29
CA ASP A 62 30.45 -6.04 0.19
C ASP A 62 31.87 -5.80 0.75
N SER A 63 32.21 -4.53 0.95
CA SER A 63 33.42 -4.01 1.60
C SER A 63 33.77 -4.74 2.90
N ASP A 64 32.75 -5.22 3.62
CA ASP A 64 32.83 -5.95 4.90
C ASP A 64 32.96 -7.48 4.75
N GLY A 65 33.16 -8.00 3.53
CA GLY A 65 33.33 -9.43 3.28
C GLY A 65 32.03 -10.26 3.33
N LYS A 66 30.86 -9.61 3.30
CA LYS A 66 29.55 -10.29 3.37
C LYS A 66 28.90 -10.41 1.99
N PRO A 67 28.28 -11.55 1.64
CA PRO A 67 27.51 -11.69 0.42
C PRO A 67 26.30 -10.76 0.47
N ASN A 68 26.29 -9.77 -0.41
CA ASN A 68 25.24 -8.76 -0.53
C ASN A 68 24.63 -8.83 -1.93
N ILE A 69 23.47 -8.20 -2.11
CA ILE A 69 22.82 -8.05 -3.41
C ILE A 69 23.14 -6.66 -3.93
N THR A 70 23.47 -6.57 -5.22
CA THR A 70 23.77 -5.27 -5.82
C THR A 70 22.52 -4.41 -5.81
N THR A 71 22.67 -3.11 -5.52
CA THR A 71 21.57 -2.13 -5.52
C THR A 71 20.72 -2.18 -6.80
N GLY A 72 21.31 -2.54 -7.95
CA GLY A 72 20.58 -2.72 -9.21
C GLY A 72 19.54 -3.85 -9.20
N GLN A 73 19.80 -4.97 -8.51
CA GLN A 73 18.85 -6.08 -8.40
C GLN A 73 17.68 -5.72 -7.48
N GLU A 74 17.96 -5.05 -6.37
CA GLU A 74 16.94 -4.50 -5.48
C GLU A 74 16.04 -3.50 -6.22
N LEU A 75 16.65 -2.57 -6.96
CA LEU A 75 15.93 -1.59 -7.76
C LEU A 75 15.09 -2.23 -8.87
N THR A 76 15.49 -3.38 -9.41
CA THR A 76 14.69 -4.10 -10.42
C THR A 76 13.40 -4.66 -9.82
N ILE A 77 13.46 -5.14 -8.57
CA ILE A 77 12.28 -5.65 -7.85
C ILE A 77 11.35 -4.50 -7.44
N VAL A 78 11.93 -3.39 -6.96
CA VAL A 78 11.15 -2.22 -6.57
C VAL A 78 10.56 -1.50 -7.80
N SER A 79 11.27 -1.47 -8.92
CA SER A 79 10.79 -0.80 -10.14
C SER A 79 9.55 -1.49 -10.74
N ILE A 80 9.46 -2.82 -10.68
CA ILE A 80 8.27 -3.52 -11.14
C ILE A 80 7.05 -3.28 -10.23
N LEU A 81 7.26 -3.13 -8.91
CA LEU A 81 6.21 -2.73 -7.96
C LEU A 81 5.72 -1.29 -8.18
N LEU A 82 6.65 -0.37 -8.49
CA LEU A 82 6.29 1.00 -8.84
C LEU A 82 5.57 1.07 -10.19
N ALA A 83 5.99 0.26 -11.16
CA ALA A 83 5.32 0.14 -12.44
C ALA A 83 3.87 -0.34 -12.26
N SER A 84 3.63 -1.38 -11.46
CA SER A 84 2.26 -1.84 -11.20
C SER A 84 1.40 -0.78 -10.51
N THR A 85 1.99 0.03 -9.61
CA THR A 85 1.28 1.13 -8.94
C THR A 85 0.92 2.24 -9.93
N PHE A 86 1.84 2.58 -10.83
CA PHE A 86 1.61 3.56 -11.89
C PHE A 86 0.47 3.13 -12.83
N PHE A 87 0.54 1.90 -13.36
CA PHE A 87 -0.51 1.38 -14.22
C PHE A 87 -1.83 1.19 -13.47
N GLY A 88 -1.80 0.75 -12.21
CA GLY A 88 -2.99 0.65 -11.37
C GLY A 88 -3.69 1.98 -11.16
N ALA A 89 -2.94 3.05 -10.88
CA ALA A 89 -3.49 4.41 -10.75
C ALA A 89 -4.06 4.92 -12.09
N LEU A 90 -3.35 4.68 -13.20
CA LEU A 90 -3.79 5.06 -14.53
C LEU A 90 -5.07 4.33 -14.95
N SER A 91 -5.12 3.01 -14.75
CA SER A 91 -6.30 2.19 -15.03
C SER A 91 -7.48 2.56 -14.15
N THR A 92 -7.25 2.96 -12.89
CA THR A 92 -8.32 3.42 -12.00
C THR A 92 -9.01 4.66 -12.54
N ALA A 93 -8.27 5.62 -13.09
CA ALA A 93 -8.86 6.80 -13.72
C ALA A 93 -9.76 6.42 -14.92
N LEU A 94 -9.27 5.55 -15.81
CA LEU A 94 -10.05 5.07 -16.96
C LEU A 94 -11.30 4.27 -16.54
N PHE A 95 -11.16 3.41 -15.54
CA PHE A 95 -12.26 2.58 -15.06
C PHE A 95 -13.30 3.38 -14.29
N SER A 96 -12.87 4.41 -13.54
CA SER A 96 -13.76 5.35 -12.87
C SER A 96 -14.67 6.05 -13.87
N ASP A 97 -14.10 6.56 -14.97
CA ASP A 97 -14.90 7.24 -15.99
C ASP A 97 -15.83 6.26 -16.72
N TYR A 98 -15.37 5.05 -17.05
CA TYR A 98 -16.19 4.02 -17.70
C TYR A 98 -17.37 3.54 -16.84
N LEU A 99 -17.15 3.33 -15.55
CA LEU A 99 -18.17 2.79 -14.63
C LEU A 99 -19.14 3.86 -14.10
N SER A 100 -18.80 5.14 -14.26
CA SER A 100 -19.61 6.28 -13.81
C SER A 100 -20.75 6.67 -14.76
N HIS A 101 -20.79 6.06 -15.95
CA HIS A 101 -21.81 6.23 -16.97
C HIS A 101 -22.91 5.17 -16.88
#